data_AF-A0A972QBP0-F1
#
_entry.id   AF-A0A972QBP0-F1
#
_cell.length_a   1.000
_cell.length_b   1.000
_cell.length_c   1.000
_cell.angle_alpha   90.00
_cell.angle_beta   90.00
_cell.angle_gamma   90.00
#
_symmetry.space_group_name_H-M   'P 1'
#
loop_
_entity.id
_entity.type
_entity.pdbx_description
1 polymer ?
#
loop_
_entity_poly.entity_id
_entity_poly.type
_entity_poly.pdbx_seq_one_letter_code
_entity_poly.pdbx_strand_id
1 'polypeptide(L)'
;MDRQNFAKPYREYTQQENTADMFKEFDATQLYCPRCKQAVPVRKRLLLVLPEGDKYEYLCAFCSETVGTKMDKNGAPDSIIV
;
A
#
# COMPACT_ATOMS: atom_id res chain seq x y z
N MET A 1 -9.88 -52.00 -26.71
CA MET A 1 -8.92 -50.93 -26.32
C MET A 1 -9.14 -49.74 -27.24
N ASP A 2 -10.00 -48.81 -26.85
CA ASP A 2 -10.19 -47.55 -27.58
C ASP A 2 -9.13 -46.54 -27.11
N ARG A 3 -8.19 -46.24 -28.02
CA ARG A 3 -6.98 -45.43 -27.80
C ARG A 3 -7.14 -44.00 -28.33
N GLN A 4 -8.30 -43.39 -28.15
CA GLN A 4 -8.59 -42.06 -28.69
C GLN A 4 -9.38 -41.23 -27.68
N ASN A 5 -8.97 -40.05 -27.26
CA ASN A 5 -7.68 -39.37 -27.28
C ASN A 5 -7.86 -38.27 -26.22
N PHE A 6 -6.98 -38.22 -25.23
CA PHE A 6 -7.00 -37.28 -24.11
C PHE A 6 -6.59 -35.88 -24.57
N ALA A 7 -7.43 -35.19 -25.35
CA ALA A 7 -7.26 -33.78 -25.63
C ALA A 7 -8.12 -32.98 -24.63
N LYS A 8 -7.77 -33.02 -23.34
CA LYS A 8 -8.20 -31.94 -22.46
C LYS A 8 -7.49 -30.69 -22.95
N PRO A 9 -8.19 -29.62 -23.38
CA PRO A 9 -7.52 -28.37 -23.63
C PRO A 9 -6.96 -27.92 -22.27
N TYR A 10 -5.64 -27.89 -22.19
CA TYR A 10 -4.95 -27.19 -21.11
C TYR A 10 -5.54 -25.78 -21.09
N ARG A 11 -6.06 -25.35 -19.94
CA ARG A 11 -6.64 -24.02 -19.78
C ARG A 11 -5.57 -23.00 -20.16
N GLU A 12 -5.84 -22.25 -21.21
CA GLU A 12 -5.11 -21.07 -21.63
C GLU A 12 -5.15 -20.05 -20.47
N TYR A 13 -4.14 -20.05 -19.62
CA TYR A 13 -3.97 -18.97 -18.66
C TYR A 13 -3.44 -17.78 -19.46
N THR A 14 -4.35 -16.90 -19.87
CA THR A 14 -4.00 -15.57 -20.35
C THR A 14 -3.23 -14.85 -19.26
N GLN A 15 -1.89 -14.87 -19.35
CA GLN A 15 -1.00 -14.04 -18.56
C GLN A 15 -1.16 -12.59 -19.01
N GLN A 16 -2.16 -11.91 -18.45
CA GLN A 16 -2.10 -10.46 -18.28
C GLN A 16 -1.35 -10.19 -16.98
N GLU A 17 -0.03 -10.33 -17.01
CA GLU A 17 0.82 -9.85 -15.93
C GLU A 17 0.97 -8.33 -16.07
N ASN A 18 -0.02 -7.60 -15.55
CA ASN A 18 0.20 -6.25 -15.09
C ASN A 18 1.12 -6.35 -13.85
N THR A 19 2.42 -6.44 -14.09
CA THR A 19 3.46 -6.55 -13.05
C THR A 19 3.63 -5.24 -12.26
N ALA A 20 2.96 -4.15 -12.66
CA ALA A 20 3.10 -2.84 -12.04
C ALA A 20 2.43 -2.74 -10.65
N ASP A 21 1.45 -3.60 -10.35
CA ASP A 21 0.73 -3.61 -9.05
C ASP A 21 1.18 -4.73 -8.09
N MET A 22 2.23 -5.49 -8.43
CA MET A 22 2.67 -6.59 -7.56
C MET A 22 3.29 -6.12 -6.24
N PHE A 23 3.75 -4.87 -6.19
CA PHE A 23 4.27 -4.24 -4.98
C PHE A 23 3.30 -3.15 -4.56
N LYS A 24 2.36 -3.48 -3.68
CA LYS A 24 1.50 -2.50 -3.01
C LYS A 24 2.35 -1.45 -2.32
N GLU A 25 1.77 -0.26 -2.11
CA GLU A 25 2.39 0.78 -1.30
C GLU A 25 2.83 0.25 0.07
N PHE A 26 4.07 0.56 0.45
CA PHE A 26 4.64 0.17 1.73
C PHE A 26 4.35 1.22 2.80
N ASP A 27 4.00 0.74 3.99
CA ASP A 27 3.88 1.56 5.19
C ASP A 27 5.03 1.27 6.16
N ALA A 28 5.43 2.28 6.92
CA ALA A 28 6.44 2.11 7.96
C ALA A 28 5.86 1.29 9.12
N THR A 29 6.52 0.20 9.50
CA THR A 29 6.13 -0.61 10.66
C THR A 29 6.78 -0.11 11.95
N GLN A 30 8.00 0.39 11.87
CA GLN A 30 8.75 0.94 13.00
C GLN A 30 9.52 2.20 12.59
N LEU A 31 9.55 3.18 13.49
CA LEU A 31 10.36 4.40 13.35
C LEU A 31 11.02 4.74 14.70
N TYR A 32 12.11 5.51 14.65
CA TYR A 32 12.74 6.01 15.87
C TYR A 32 11.86 7.10 16.50
N CYS A 33 11.55 6.97 17.79
CA CYS A 33 10.85 8.01 18.55
C CYS A 33 11.83 8.81 19.42
N PRO A 34 11.87 10.15 19.29
CA PRO A 34 12.78 10.99 20.09
C PRO A 34 12.41 11.01 21.58
N ARG A 35 11.13 10.78 21.93
CA ARG A 35 10.68 10.72 23.33
C ARG A 35 10.95 9.38 24.00
N CYS A 36 10.71 8.27 23.29
CA CYS A 36 11.00 6.91 23.79
C CYS A 36 12.46 6.51 23.62
N LYS A 37 13.23 7.27 22.82
CA LYS A 37 14.65 7.10 22.50
C LYS A 37 15.00 5.72 21.91
N GLN A 38 14.07 5.11 21.19
CA GLN A 38 14.23 3.78 20.60
C GLN A 38 13.38 3.64 19.34
N ALA A 39 13.64 2.59 18.55
CA ALA A 39 12.75 2.17 17.47
C ALA A 39 11.44 1.64 18.07
N VAL A 40 10.33 2.22 17.68
CA VAL A 40 8.99 1.88 18.18
C VAL A 40 8.06 1.53 17.04
N PRO A 41 7.08 0.65 17.25
CA PRO A 41 6.00 0.47 16.29
C PRO A 41 5.21 1.76 16.12
N VAL A 42 4.76 2.02 14.90
CA VAL A 42 4.03 3.24 14.55
C VAL A 42 2.59 2.97 14.16
N ARG A 43 1.73 3.96 14.39
CA ARG A 43 0.33 3.98 13.92
C ARG A 43 0.19 5.06 12.86
N LYS A 44 -0.32 4.69 11.69
CA LYS A 44 -0.63 5.62 10.60
C LYS A 44 -2.00 6.27 10.85
N ARG A 45 -2.08 7.59 10.77
CA ARG A 45 -3.32 8.37 10.92
C ARG A 45 -3.45 9.34 9.77
N LEU A 46 -4.64 9.40 9.15
CA LEU A 46 -4.93 10.39 8.11
C LEU A 46 -4.91 11.80 8.72
N LEU A 47 -4.10 12.68 8.14
CA LEU A 47 -3.97 14.07 8.56
C LEU A 47 -4.79 14.99 7.66
N LEU A 48 -4.71 14.79 6.34
CA LEU A 48 -5.36 15.66 5.36
C LEU A 48 -5.62 14.90 4.06
N VAL A 49 -6.77 15.14 3.44
CA VAL A 49 -7.09 14.70 2.07
C VAL A 49 -6.82 15.86 1.13
N LEU A 50 -5.98 15.64 0.12
CA LEU A 50 -5.63 16.61 -0.91
C LEU A 50 -6.03 16.09 -2.30
N PRO A 51 -6.26 16.97 -3.29
CA PRO A 51 -6.55 16.53 -4.66
C PRO A 51 -5.43 15.68 -5.29
N GLU A 52 -4.18 15.86 -4.86
CA GLU A 52 -3.04 15.05 -5.32
C GLU A 52 -2.87 13.74 -4.55
N GLY A 53 -3.60 13.55 -3.43
CA GLY A 53 -3.51 12.37 -2.60
C GLY A 53 -3.70 12.62 -1.10
N ASP A 54 -3.50 11.58 -0.31
CA ASP A 54 -3.74 11.59 1.12
C ASP A 54 -2.45 11.79 1.91
N LYS A 55 -2.45 12.77 2.82
CA LYS A 55 -1.36 12.98 3.77
C LYS A 55 -1.65 12.27 5.08
N TYR A 56 -0.75 11.39 5.47
CA TYR A 56 -0.78 10.66 6.73
C TYR A 56 0.35 11.09 7.65
N GLU A 57 0.11 10.95 8.94
CA GLU A 57 1.06 11.11 10.01
C GLU A 57 1.34 9.76 10.67
N TYR A 58 2.60 9.51 11.02
CA TYR A 58 3.00 8.37 11.82
C TYR A 58 3.18 8.78 13.27
N LEU A 59 2.45 8.13 14.16
CA LEU A 59 2.50 8.35 15.59
C LEU A 59 3.16 7.17 16.28
N CYS A 60 4.00 7.46 17.29
CA CYS A 60 4.52 6.43 18.19
C CYS A 60 3.34 5.70 18.87
N ALA A 61 3.32 4.37 18.80
CA ALA A 61 2.24 3.58 19.38
C ALA A 61 2.15 3.66 20.93
N PHE A 62 3.22 4.14 21.59
CA PHE A 62 3.30 4.23 23.05
C PHE A 62 3.05 5.65 23.58
N CYS A 63 3.75 6.66 23.05
CA CYS A 63 3.71 8.03 23.57
C CYS A 63 2.97 9.03 22.67
N SER A 64 2.39 8.55 21.56
CA SER A 64 1.65 9.32 20.56
C SER A 64 2.40 10.50 19.95
N GLU A 65 3.73 10.57 20.10
CA GLU A 65 4.55 11.58 19.43
C GLU A 65 4.55 11.36 17.93
N THR A 66 4.49 12.44 17.16
CA THR A 66 4.73 12.41 15.72
C THR A 66 6.16 12.01 15.42
N VAL A 67 6.33 10.93 14.68
CA VAL A 67 7.64 10.39 14.30
C VAL A 67 7.89 10.42 12.80
N GLY A 68 6.89 10.79 11.99
CA GLY A 68 7.05 10.96 10.56
C GLY A 68 5.73 11.27 9.84
N THR A 69 5.81 11.42 8.52
CA THR A 69 4.64 11.64 7.64
C THR A 69 4.79 10.85 6.35
N LYS A 70 3.68 10.38 5.78
CA LYS A 70 3.60 9.76 4.44
C LYS A 70 2.63 10.56 3.58
N MET A 71 2.88 10.63 2.27
CA MET A 71 1.87 11.08 1.31
C MET A 71 1.62 9.96 0.32
N ASP A 72 0.37 9.53 0.24
CA ASP A 72 -0.11 8.49 -0.67
C ASP A 72 -0.69 9.23 -1.88
N LYS A 73 -0.02 9.14 -3.01
CA LYS A 73 -0.45 9.84 -4.23
C LYS A 73 -1.54 9.00 -4.89
N ASN A 74 -2.77 9.48 -4.87
CA ASN A 74 -3.83 8.78 -5.57
C ASN A 74 -3.62 8.99 -7.09
N GLY A 75 -3.57 7.90 -7.86
CA GLY A 75 -3.18 7.94 -9.28
C GLY A 75 -4.20 8.62 -10.21
N ALA A 76 -5.35 9.04 -9.69
CA ALA A 76 -6.34 9.81 -10.42
C ALA A 76 -6.32 11.26 -9.90
N PRO A 77 -6.18 12.28 -10.76
CA PRO A 77 -6.39 13.65 -10.34
C PRO A 77 -7.87 13.80 -9.97
N ASP A 78 -8.18 13.82 -8.68
CA ASP A 78 -9.54 14.14 -8.24
C ASP A 78 -9.80 15.59 -8.61
N SER A 79 -10.53 15.80 -9.72
CA SER A 79 -10.96 17.13 -10.13
C SER A 79 -11.94 17.64 -9.07
N ILE A 80 -11.46 18.50 -8.16
CA ILE A 80 -12.31 19.29 -7.29
C ILE A 80 -13.11 20.24 -8.19
N ILE A 81 -14.37 19.91 -8.43
CA ILE A 81 -15.32 20.80 -9.09
C ILE A 81 -15.85 21.73 -8.00
N VAL A 82 -15.44 23.00 -8.05
CA VAL A 82 -16.00 24.09 -7.23
C VAL A 82 -17.15 24.75 -7.99
#